data_AF-A0A081A3C9-F1
#
_entry.id   AF-A0A081A3C9-F1
#
_cell.length_a   1.000
_cell.length_b   1.000
_cell.length_c   1.000
_cell.angle_alpha   90.00
_cell.angle_beta   90.00
_cell.angle_gamma   90.00
#
_symmetry.space_group_name_H-M   'P 1'
#
loop_
_entity.id
_entity.type
_entity.pdbx_description
1 polymer ?
#
loop_
_entity_poly.entity_id
_entity_poly.type
_entity_poly.pdbx_seq_one_letter_code
_entity_poly.pdbx_strand_id
1 'polypeptide(L)'
;MPDKEQTSDYALELQLRSTRNEKVYINATTCGGMTRMLNHSCDAACHFVEMRNRANVVVMVVTKRTIEEEEEVTVDYVDPWFDCVCGAPNCRS
;
A
#
# COMPACT_ATOMS: atom_id res chain seq x y z
N MET A 1 -10.62 19.60 5.01
CA MET A 1 -10.48 18.13 5.11
C MET A 1 -9.77 17.89 6.43
N PRO A 2 -10.27 17.04 7.35
CA PRO A 2 -9.53 16.83 8.59
C PRO A 2 -8.16 16.26 8.24
N ASP A 3 -7.11 16.85 8.80
CA ASP A 3 -5.74 16.41 8.63
C ASP A 3 -5.67 14.93 9.01
N LYS A 4 -5.44 14.06 8.03
CA LYS A 4 -5.04 12.68 8.32
C LYS A 4 -3.67 12.81 8.97
N GLU A 5 -3.61 12.58 10.28
CA GLU A 5 -2.34 12.54 11.02
C GLU A 5 -1.46 11.46 10.38
N GLN A 6 -0.55 11.90 9.53
CA GLN A 6 0.30 11.00 8.75
C GLN A 6 1.37 10.46 9.69
N THR A 7 1.21 9.21 10.10
CA THR A 7 2.11 8.58 11.07
C THR A 7 3.47 8.22 10.49
N SER A 8 3.56 7.94 9.18
CA SER A 8 4.80 7.74 8.39
C SER A 8 4.48 7.54 6.90
N ASP A 9 5.45 7.80 6.01
CA ASP A 9 5.39 7.45 4.58
C ASP A 9 5.31 5.93 4.31
N TYR A 10 5.67 5.10 5.29
CA TYR A 10 5.68 3.64 5.20
C TYR A 10 4.55 2.98 6.02
N ALA A 11 3.53 3.76 6.40
CA ALA A 11 2.40 3.28 7.17
C ALA A 11 1.27 2.79 6.24
N LEU A 12 0.81 1.56 6.46
CA LEU A 12 -0.35 0.99 5.78
C LEU A 12 -1.47 0.72 6.80
N GLU A 13 -2.66 1.29 6.57
CA GLU A 13 -3.86 1.05 7.38
C GLU A 13 -4.47 -0.32 7.06
N LEU A 14 -4.59 -1.19 8.06
CA LEU A 14 -5.32 -2.44 7.93
C LEU A 14 -6.84 -2.18 7.90
N GLN A 15 -7.51 -2.74 6.91
CA GLN A 15 -8.95 -2.68 6.69
C GLN A 15 -9.71 -3.70 7.55
N LEU A 16 -9.05 -4.74 8.04
CA LEU A 16 -9.62 -5.66 9.02
C LEU A 16 -10.10 -4.89 10.26
N ARG A 17 -11.41 -4.90 10.48
CA ARG A 17 -12.04 -4.18 11.60
C ARG A 17 -11.60 -4.76 12.94
N SER A 18 -10.94 -3.93 13.75
CA SER A 18 -10.77 -4.20 15.17
C SER A 18 -12.14 -4.32 15.85
N THR A 19 -12.27 -5.24 16.80
CA THR A 19 -13.46 -5.35 17.65
C THR A 19 -13.70 -4.10 18.51
N ARG A 20 -12.68 -3.24 18.63
CA ARG A 20 -12.71 -2.00 19.41
C ARG A 20 -12.87 -0.73 18.56
N ASN A 21 -13.15 -0.87 17.26
CA ASN A 21 -13.21 0.25 16.31
C ASN A 21 -11.91 1.08 16.25
N GLU A 22 -10.79 0.46 16.57
CA GLU A 22 -9.45 1.03 16.48
C GLU A 22 -8.90 0.83 15.06
N LYS A 23 -8.14 1.81 14.58
CA LYS A 23 -7.34 1.68 13.37
C LYS A 23 -6.00 1.06 13.71
N VAL A 24 -5.56 0.08 12.91
CA VAL A 24 -4.28 -0.59 13.10
C VAL A 24 -3.42 -0.34 11.86
N TYR A 25 -2.16 0.00 12.08
CA TYR A 25 -1.22 0.30 11.01
C TYR A 25 -0.03 -0.65 11.06
N ILE A 26 0.44 -1.09 9.89
CA ILE A 26 1.78 -1.66 9.73
C ILE A 26 2.71 -0.51 9.33
N ASN A 27 3.73 -0.24 10.14
CA ASN A 27 4.73 0.78 9.85
C ASN A 27 6.07 0.12 9.50
N ALA A 28 6.48 0.23 8.24
CA ALA A 28 7.72 -0.38 7.73
C ALA A 28 8.93 0.59 7.68
N THR A 29 8.88 1.71 8.42
CA THR A 29 9.94 2.75 8.37
C THR A 29 11.31 2.18 8.72
N THR A 30 11.42 1.48 9.85
CA THR A 30 12.70 1.00 10.39
C THR A 30 12.93 -0.50 10.15
N CYS A 31 11.87 -1.28 9.98
CA CYS A 31 11.95 -2.71 9.70
C CYS A 31 10.85 -3.13 8.70
N GLY A 32 11.19 -4.02 7.77
CA GLY A 32 10.25 -4.48 6.75
C GLY A 32 10.95 -5.31 5.66
N GLY A 33 10.16 -6.02 4.87
CA GLY A 33 10.65 -6.74 3.69
C GLY A 33 10.76 -5.84 2.45
N MET A 34 10.96 -6.45 1.28
CA MET A 34 11.05 -5.72 0.00
C MET A 34 9.79 -4.91 -0.34
N THR A 35 8.63 -5.29 0.20
CA THR A 35 7.35 -4.61 -0.04
C THR A 35 7.35 -3.14 0.38
N ARG A 36 8.24 -2.73 1.30
CA ARG A 36 8.38 -1.32 1.70
C ARG A 36 8.95 -0.42 0.59
N MET A 37 9.58 -1.00 -0.43
CA MET A 37 10.25 -0.26 -1.51
C MET A 37 9.37 -0.08 -2.74
N LEU A 38 8.17 -0.64 -2.75
CA LEU A 38 7.28 -0.55 -3.91
C LEU A 38 6.74 0.86 -4.04
N ASN A 39 6.87 1.46 -5.21
CA ASN A 39 6.33 2.79 -5.47
C ASN A 39 4.84 2.74 -5.82
N HIS A 40 4.23 3.93 -5.77
CA HIS A 40 2.86 4.12 -6.22
C HIS A 40 2.78 4.26 -7.76
N SER A 41 1.81 3.57 -8.37
CA SER A 41 1.30 3.92 -9.69
C SER A 41 -0.23 3.89 -9.70
N CYS A 42 -0.85 4.82 -10.43
CA CYS A 42 -2.29 4.83 -10.68
C CYS A 42 -2.72 3.70 -11.66
N ASP A 43 -1.77 3.11 -12.40
CA ASP A 43 -1.95 1.89 -13.21
C ASP A 43 -1.09 0.72 -12.67
N ALA A 44 -1.05 0.60 -11.35
CA ALA A 44 -0.23 -0.39 -10.67
C ALA A 44 -0.61 -1.84 -11.05
N ALA A 45 0.40 -2.64 -11.38
CA ALA A 45 0.25 -4.07 -11.63
C ALA A 45 -0.12 -4.86 -10.38
N CYS A 46 0.23 -4.36 -9.18
CA CYS A 46 0.00 -5.04 -7.91
C CYS A 46 -1.00 -4.31 -7.01
N HIS A 47 -1.49 -5.03 -6.01
CA HIS A 47 -2.30 -4.50 -4.93
C HIS A 47 -1.96 -5.18 -3.60
N PHE A 48 -2.27 -4.50 -2.49
CA PHE A 48 -2.15 -5.08 -1.15
C PHE A 48 -3.33 -5.99 -0.85
N VAL A 49 -3.04 -7.15 -0.26
CA VAL A 49 -4.04 -8.10 0.23
C VAL A 49 -3.73 -8.43 1.68
N GLU A 50 -4.68 -8.18 2.56
CA GLU A 50 -4.62 -8.63 3.95
C GLU A 50 -4.96 -10.11 4.04
N MET A 51 -4.06 -10.89 4.65
CA MET A 51 -4.26 -12.31 4.86
C MET A 51 -4.08 -12.65 6.34
N ARG A 52 -5.04 -13.41 6.88
CA ARG A 52 -4.94 -13.92 8.24
C ARG A 52 -4.13 -15.21 8.26
N ASN A 53 -3.02 -15.20 8.98
CA ASN A 53 -2.19 -16.37 9.26
C ASN A 53 -2.23 -16.68 10.77
N ARG A 54 -3.17 -17.56 11.17
CA ARG A 54 -3.45 -17.90 12.57
C ARG A 54 -3.80 -16.66 13.41
N ALA A 55 -2.93 -16.30 14.35
CA ALA A 55 -3.06 -15.14 15.22
C ALA A 55 -2.48 -13.85 14.59
N ASN A 56 -1.80 -13.95 13.45
CA ASN A 56 -1.18 -12.82 12.78
C ASN A 56 -1.99 -12.38 11.57
N VAL A 57 -1.91 -11.10 11.26
CA VAL A 57 -2.31 -10.54 9.97
C VAL A 57 -1.04 -10.19 9.22
N VAL A 58 -0.95 -10.61 7.96
CA VAL A 58 0.14 -10.25 7.06
C VAL A 58 -0.44 -9.51 5.86
N VAL A 59 0.32 -8.59 5.30
CA VAL A 59 -0.02 -7.95 4.04
C VAL A 59 0.86 -8.54 2.95
N MET A 60 0.19 -9.06 1.92
CA MET A 60 0.82 -9.59 0.72
C MET A 60 0.67 -8.59 -0.43
N VAL A 61 1.61 -8.64 -1.36
CA VAL A 61 1.53 -7.90 -2.63
C VAL A 61 1.18 -8.93 -3.69
N VAL A 62 0.03 -8.73 -4.33
CA VAL A 62 -0.53 -9.68 -5.31
C VAL A 62 -0.67 -8.98 -6.65
N THR A 63 -0.26 -9.65 -7.72
CA THR A 63 -0.40 -9.16 -9.09
C THR A 63 -1.86 -9.21 -9.54
N LYS A 64 -2.30 -8.17 -10.27
CA LYS A 64 -3.62 -8.07 -10.92
C LYS A 64 -3.54 -8.38 -12.42
N ARG A 65 -2.35 -8.24 -12.99
CA ARG A 65 -2.01 -8.53 -14.39
C ARG A 65 -0.58 -9.07 -14.48
N THR A 66 -0.20 -9.55 -15.66
CA THR A 66 1.19 -9.87 -15.98
C THR A 66 2.06 -8.61 -15.79
N ILE A 67 3.27 -8.83 -15.25
CA ILE A 67 4.34 -7.85 -15.16
C ILE A 67 5.38 -8.27 -16.18
N GLU A 68 5.70 -7.37 -17.10
CA GLU A 68 6.68 -7.63 -18.15
C GLU A 68 8.12 -7.53 -17.60
N GLU A 69 9.09 -8.07 -18.34
CA GLU A 69 10.50 -7.90 -17.97
C GLU A 69 10.87 -6.41 -17.93
N GLU A 70 11.67 -6.02 -16.94
CA GLU A 70 12.07 -4.62 -16.66
C GLU A 70 10.93 -3.68 -16.21
N GLU A 71 9.68 -4.14 -16.18
CA GLU A 71 8.57 -3.35 -15.65
C GLU A 71 8.70 -3.16 -14.13
N GLU A 72 8.59 -1.91 -13.67
CA GLU A 72 8.61 -1.61 -12.24
C GLU A 72 7.40 -2.22 -11.51
N VAL A 73 7.67 -2.98 -10.45
CA VAL A 73 6.62 -3.50 -9.57
C VAL A 73 6.06 -2.36 -8.72
N THR A 74 4.83 -1.93 -9.04
CA THR A 74 4.14 -0.83 -8.36
C THR A 74 2.83 -1.27 -7.72
N VAL A 75 2.38 -0.52 -6.72
CA VAL A 75 1.11 -0.75 -5.98
C VAL A 75 0.24 0.51 -5.98
N ASP A 76 -1.07 0.34 -5.83
CA ASP A 76 -1.97 1.49 -5.69
C ASP A 76 -2.10 1.90 -4.21
N TYR A 77 -1.69 3.12 -3.85
CA TYR A 77 -1.84 3.68 -2.50
C TYR A 77 -3.24 4.21 -2.21
N VAL A 78 -4.16 4.10 -3.18
CA VAL A 78 -5.58 4.49 -3.18
C VAL A 78 -5.80 6.00 -2.97
N ASP A 79 -5.29 6.56 -1.88
CA ASP A 79 -5.40 7.97 -1.48
C ASP A 79 -4.06 8.46 -0.90
N PRO A 80 -3.04 8.68 -1.76
CA PRO A 80 -1.72 9.14 -1.33
C PRO A 80 -1.77 10.59 -0.83
N TRP A 81 -0.92 10.92 0.17
CA TRP A 81 -0.79 12.28 0.75
C TRP A 81 0.13 13.21 -0.05
N PHE A 82 0.50 12.83 -1.27
CA PHE A 82 1.45 13.52 -2.13
C PHE A 82 0.94 13.61 -3.57
N ASP A 83 1.45 14.56 -4.33
CA ASP A 83 1.18 14.68 -5.77
C ASP A 83 1.91 13.56 -6.53
N CYS A 84 1.14 12.69 -7.17
CA CYS A 84 1.61 11.54 -7.90
C CYS A 84 2.26 11.95 -9.23
N VAL A 85 3.47 11.41 -9.47
CA VAL A 85 4.24 11.59 -10.71
C VAL A 85 4.47 10.27 -11.44
N CYS A 86 3.58 9.29 -11.28
CA CYS A 86 3.77 7.94 -11.83
C CYS A 86 3.73 7.87 -13.38
N GLY A 87 3.30 8.93 -14.06
CA GLY A 87 3.26 9.00 -15.53
C GLY A 87 2.15 8.19 -16.19
N ALA A 88 1.30 7.49 -15.42
CA ALA A 88 0.19 6.71 -15.96
C ALA A 88 -0.86 7.62 -16.65
N PRO A 89 -1.48 7.20 -17.78
CA PRO A 89 -2.51 7.99 -18.47
C PRO A 89 -3.73 8.31 -17.61
N ASN A 90 -3.97 7.51 -16.57
CA ASN A 90 -5.05 7.62 -15.60
C ASN A 90 -4.56 8.14 -14.23
N CYS A 91 -3.45 8.90 -14.19
CA CYS A 91 -2.95 9.50 -12.95
C CYS A 91 -4.05 10.29 -12.23
N ARG A 92 -4.13 10.15 -10.89
CA ARG A 92 -5.20 10.74 -10.06
C ARG A 92 -4.83 12.06 -9.37
N SER A 93 -3.62 12.56 -9.58
CA SER A 93 -3.20 13.88 -9.09
C SER A 93 -3.59 15.01 -10.02
#